data_AF-A0A853KF16-F1
#
_entry.id   AF-A0A853KF16-F1
#
_cell.length_a   1.000
_cell.length_b   1.000
_cell.length_c   1.000
_cell.angle_alpha   90.00
_cell.angle_beta   90.00
_cell.angle_gamma   90.00
#
_symmetry.space_group_name_H-M   'P 1'
#
loop_
_entity.id
_entity.type
_entity.pdbx_description
1 polymer ?
#
loop_
_entity_poly.entity_id
_entity_poly.type
_entity_poly.pdbx_seq_one_letter_code
_entity_poly.pdbx_strand_id
1 'polypeptide(L)'
;MKNTFTLAVLICSDVLLFGLAHTIGGSGTWYLAVAWTLFVLWEAASLFAMPRIVDVERFVSRERGFSGDDVFVTLTVSAKRGWWASLPVRMEEEMDDVLRIRQTYDQPPRRFGHTLRASYTFHALPRGAYALYGLTIECSDLFGLFKRRQTAERLSEWLIYPKIVPLSTDFTASSLLCATRSARSHLFAASEHLSGTRPYMPGDRLGGIHWPATARTQQLQSRTFDIHMSHLTYLWLDEINGDERQRDVFERSVCACASVASALLSAGRLTGLLLVEQTVSPKRGDLQRGRIMDALARAKPCRMNVAEQRAAVHAHLLRTMERDAVLYVFTQTFDDLLVRDLNALLRRNLSVVVFLAQPAGDDSVMDRQGVTVCAYSSLDALPAMMNDGYMWKPNLR
;
A
#
# COMPACT_ATOMS: atom_id res chain seq x y z
N MET A 1 33.25 23.69 -9.00
CA MET A 1 34.64 23.42 -9.41
C MET A 1 34.78 23.13 -10.91
N LYS A 2 33.91 22.31 -11.53
CA LYS A 2 34.02 22.02 -12.98
C LYS A 2 33.83 23.27 -13.86
N ASN A 3 32.78 24.06 -13.66
CA ASN A 3 32.52 25.24 -14.50
C ASN A 3 33.61 26.34 -14.40
N THR A 4 34.15 26.57 -13.21
CA THR A 4 35.23 27.56 -13.00
C THR A 4 36.53 27.13 -13.67
N PHE A 5 36.81 25.82 -13.70
CA PHE A 5 37.96 25.26 -14.41
C PHE A 5 37.80 25.38 -15.93
N THR A 6 36.63 25.01 -16.46
CA THR A 6 36.33 25.13 -17.91
C THR A 6 36.46 26.58 -18.38
N LEU A 7 35.96 27.55 -17.61
CA LEU A 7 36.04 28.96 -17.96
C LEU A 7 37.50 29.47 -17.93
N ALA A 8 38.31 29.04 -16.96
CA ALA A 8 39.73 29.38 -16.92
C ALA A 8 40.50 28.84 -18.14
N VAL A 9 40.22 27.60 -18.56
CA VAL A 9 40.82 27.00 -19.76
C VAL A 9 40.44 27.78 -21.02
N LEU A 10 39.17 28.18 -21.15
CA LEU A 10 38.71 29.00 -22.28
C LEU A 10 39.42 30.36 -22.33
N ILE A 11 39.55 31.06 -21.19
CA ILE A 11 40.29 32.33 -21.13
C ILE A 11 41.77 32.14 -21.46
N CYS A 12 42.42 31.10 -20.93
CA CYS A 12 43.83 30.82 -21.25
C CYS A 12 44.03 30.53 -22.75
N SER A 13 43.08 29.82 -23.39
CA SER A 13 43.14 29.55 -24.83
C SER A 13 42.99 30.81 -25.67
N ASP A 14 42.16 31.76 -25.23
CA ASP A 14 41.96 33.07 -25.88
C ASP A 14 43.25 33.91 -25.84
N VAL A 15 43.90 34.01 -24.67
CA VAL A 15 45.18 34.71 -24.52
C VAL A 15 46.28 34.10 -25.39
N LEU A 16 46.32 32.77 -25.50
CA LEU A 16 47.30 32.06 -26.32
C LEU A 16 47.07 32.33 -27.82
N LEU A 17 45.81 32.33 -28.28
CA LEU A 17 45.45 32.67 -29.67
C LEU A 17 45.81 34.11 -30.03
N PHE A 18 45.62 35.07 -29.13
CA PHE A 18 46.08 36.45 -29.34
C PHE A 18 47.60 36.57 -29.40
N GLY A 19 48.33 35.84 -28.55
CA GLY A 19 49.79 35.79 -28.62
C GLY A 19 50.31 35.20 -29.93
N LEU A 20 49.65 34.15 -30.45
CA LEU A 20 49.96 33.56 -31.75
C LEU A 20 49.63 34.50 -32.92
N ALA A 21 48.49 35.19 -32.88
CA ALA A 21 48.12 36.17 -33.90
C ALA A 21 49.14 37.33 -33.95
N HIS A 22 49.67 37.74 -32.80
CA HIS A 22 50.70 38.79 -32.72
C HIS A 22 52.05 38.33 -33.28
N THR A 23 52.44 37.08 -33.06
CA THR A 23 53.75 36.53 -33.49
C THR A 23 53.79 36.11 -34.95
N ILE A 24 52.71 35.48 -35.45
CA ILE A 24 52.62 35.00 -36.84
C ILE A 24 52.22 36.13 -37.80
N GLY A 25 51.37 37.06 -37.33
CA GLY A 25 50.81 38.12 -38.15
C GLY A 25 49.78 37.63 -39.18
N GLY A 26 49.41 38.51 -40.11
CA GLY A 26 48.41 38.25 -41.15
C GLY A 26 46.96 38.51 -40.71
N SER A 27 46.12 38.99 -41.63
CA SER A 27 44.72 39.33 -41.31
C SER A 27 43.89 38.13 -40.85
N GLY A 28 44.16 36.94 -41.40
CA GLY A 28 43.46 35.69 -41.07
C GLY A 28 43.56 35.26 -39.60
N THR A 29 44.74 35.43 -38.97
CA THR A 29 44.95 35.03 -37.57
C THR A 29 44.20 35.96 -36.61
N TRP A 30 44.13 37.26 -36.92
CA TRP A 30 43.31 38.22 -36.19
C TRP A 30 41.82 37.92 -36.28
N TYR A 31 41.31 37.52 -37.45
CA TYR A 31 39.90 37.12 -37.58
C TYR A 31 39.57 35.89 -36.72
N LEU A 32 40.47 34.89 -36.69
CA LEU A 32 40.29 33.69 -35.88
C LEU A 32 40.30 34.02 -34.38
N ALA A 33 41.23 34.87 -33.94
CA ALA A 33 41.34 35.30 -32.55
C ALA A 33 40.08 36.05 -32.09
N VAL A 34 39.59 37.00 -32.90
CA VAL A 34 38.35 37.73 -32.60
C VAL A 34 37.14 36.80 -32.58
N ALA A 35 37.02 35.88 -33.54
CA ALA A 35 35.94 34.89 -33.57
C ALA A 35 35.94 34.00 -32.31
N TRP A 36 37.13 33.59 -31.84
CA TRP A 36 37.26 32.82 -30.62
C TRP A 36 36.91 33.63 -29.37
N THR A 37 37.32 34.89 -29.27
CA THR A 37 36.91 35.76 -28.15
C THR A 37 35.39 35.93 -28.11
N LEU A 38 34.75 36.11 -29.27
CA LEU A 38 33.29 36.18 -29.34
C LEU A 38 32.64 34.88 -28.85
N PHE A 39 33.23 33.72 -29.17
CA PHE A 39 32.79 32.43 -28.64
C PHE A 39 32.98 32.32 -27.12
N VAL A 40 34.14 32.72 -26.58
CA VAL A 40 34.39 32.70 -25.12
C VAL A 40 33.46 33.67 -24.39
N LEU A 41 33.21 34.87 -24.94
CA LEU A 41 32.26 35.83 -24.40
C LEU A 41 30.82 35.29 -24.44
N TRP A 42 30.45 34.59 -25.51
CA TRP A 42 29.16 33.91 -25.63
C TRP A 42 28.98 32.86 -24.53
N GLU A 43 29.96 31.97 -24.38
CA GLU A 43 30.00 30.91 -23.37
C GLU A 43 30.02 31.46 -21.92
N ALA A 44 30.69 32.59 -21.68
CA ALA A 44 30.63 33.27 -20.40
C ALA A 44 29.22 33.86 -20.16
N ALA A 45 28.63 34.50 -21.16
CA ALA A 45 27.29 35.08 -21.07
C ALA A 45 26.20 34.01 -20.85
N SER A 46 26.33 32.84 -21.48
CA SER A 46 25.44 31.69 -21.30
C SER A 46 25.54 31.10 -19.89
N LEU A 47 26.73 31.05 -19.29
CA LEU A 47 26.88 30.66 -17.88
C LEU A 47 26.17 31.64 -16.93
N PHE A 48 26.32 32.96 -17.15
CA PHE A 48 25.81 33.96 -16.21
C PHE A 48 24.30 34.08 -16.18
N ALA A 49 23.67 34.01 -17.34
CA ALA A 49 22.23 34.09 -17.38
C ALA A 49 21.55 32.70 -17.24
N MET A 50 22.33 31.62 -16.96
CA MET A 50 21.86 30.24 -16.76
C MET A 50 20.63 30.26 -15.85
N PRO A 51 19.44 29.91 -16.36
CA PRO A 51 18.22 30.18 -15.65
C PRO A 51 18.26 29.49 -14.30
N ARG A 52 17.88 30.25 -13.28
CA ARG A 52 17.72 29.74 -11.93
C ARG A 52 16.30 29.21 -11.81
N ILE A 53 16.16 27.98 -11.36
CA ILE A 53 14.83 27.40 -11.15
C ILE A 53 14.29 28.01 -9.87
N VAL A 54 13.07 28.55 -9.96
CA VAL A 54 12.43 29.31 -8.88
C VAL A 54 11.47 28.43 -8.12
N ASP A 55 10.68 27.65 -8.86
CA ASP A 55 9.64 26.85 -8.25
C ASP A 55 9.48 25.53 -9.00
N VAL A 56 9.22 24.49 -8.22
CA VAL A 56 8.99 23.13 -8.68
C VAL A 56 7.68 22.68 -8.03
N GLU A 57 6.64 22.62 -8.83
CA GLU A 57 5.35 22.08 -8.43
C GLU A 57 5.22 20.64 -8.93
N ARG A 58 4.84 19.76 -8.01
CA ARG A 58 4.52 18.37 -8.30
C ARG A 58 3.03 18.17 -8.07
N PHE A 59 2.35 17.65 -9.07
CA PHE A 59 0.97 17.20 -8.97
C PHE A 59 0.93 15.68 -9.18
N VAL A 60 0.48 14.96 -8.17
CA VAL A 60 0.24 13.52 -8.26
C VAL A 60 -1.24 13.31 -8.47
N SER A 61 -1.63 12.51 -9.46
CA SER A 61 -3.04 12.32 -9.82
C SER A 61 -3.88 11.77 -8.67
N ARG A 62 -3.26 10.95 -7.80
CA ARG A 62 -3.89 10.32 -6.63
C ARG A 62 -2.89 10.17 -5.50
N GLU A 63 -3.24 10.67 -4.32
CA GLU A 63 -2.47 10.40 -3.08
C GLU A 63 -2.74 8.99 -2.54
N ARG A 64 -3.89 8.40 -2.87
CA ARG A 64 -4.29 7.06 -2.45
C ARG A 64 -4.89 6.31 -3.64
N GLY A 65 -4.43 5.07 -3.87
CA GLY A 65 -4.88 4.21 -4.97
C GLY A 65 -4.91 2.74 -4.55
N PHE A 66 -5.27 1.85 -5.46
CA PHE A 66 -5.23 0.40 -5.25
C PHE A 66 -4.14 -0.26 -6.09
N SER A 67 -3.67 -1.43 -5.64
CA SER A 67 -2.66 -2.21 -6.36
C SER A 67 -3.12 -2.51 -7.78
N GLY A 68 -2.26 -2.19 -8.76
CA GLY A 68 -2.58 -2.26 -10.18
C GLY A 68 -3.15 -0.99 -10.80
N ASP A 69 -3.42 0.06 -10.00
CA ASP A 69 -3.78 1.37 -10.52
C ASP A 69 -2.54 2.06 -11.17
N ASP A 70 -2.82 2.82 -12.21
CA ASP A 70 -1.84 3.73 -12.83
C ASP A 70 -1.82 5.07 -12.09
N VAL A 71 -0.62 5.55 -11.77
CA VAL A 71 -0.42 6.85 -11.11
C VAL A 71 0.29 7.79 -12.06
N PHE A 72 -0.34 8.92 -12.36
CA PHE A 72 0.21 9.96 -13.21
C PHE A 72 0.84 11.06 -12.35
N VAL A 73 2.09 11.37 -12.61
CA VAL A 73 2.79 12.49 -11.96
C VAL A 73 3.06 13.56 -13.01
N THR A 74 2.61 14.77 -12.72
CA THR A 74 2.87 15.95 -13.54
C THR A 74 3.81 16.87 -12.78
N LEU A 75 5.00 17.09 -13.36
CA LEU A 75 6.01 18.02 -12.89
C LEU A 75 5.87 19.33 -13.65
N THR A 76 5.73 20.41 -12.90
CA THR A 76 5.72 21.77 -13.42
C THR A 76 6.92 22.51 -12.85
N VAL A 77 7.94 22.71 -13.68
CA VAL A 77 9.17 23.41 -13.32
C VAL A 77 9.11 24.82 -13.88
N SER A 78 9.21 25.82 -13.02
CA SER A 78 9.26 27.23 -13.43
C SER A 78 10.68 27.80 -13.29
N ALA A 79 11.13 28.47 -14.34
CA ALA A 79 12.46 29.06 -14.41
C ALA A 79 12.37 30.60 -14.30
N LYS A 80 13.28 31.20 -13.53
CA LYS A 80 13.43 32.66 -13.50
C LYS A 80 13.88 33.13 -14.88
N ARG A 81 13.27 34.21 -15.35
CA ARG A 81 13.58 34.91 -16.60
C ARG A 81 15.10 35.00 -16.83
N GLY A 82 15.59 34.30 -17.86
CA GLY A 82 16.83 34.57 -18.56
C GLY A 82 16.48 35.06 -19.98
N TRP A 83 17.29 35.92 -20.56
CA TRP A 83 17.10 36.53 -21.88
C TRP A 83 17.35 35.56 -23.05
N TRP A 84 17.58 34.27 -22.74
CA TRP A 84 17.83 33.21 -23.71
C TRP A 84 17.29 31.89 -23.17
N ALA A 85 16.62 31.17 -24.07
CA ALA A 85 15.72 30.07 -23.75
C ALA A 85 16.07 28.83 -24.59
N SER A 86 17.30 28.34 -24.43
CA SER A 86 17.67 26.99 -24.85
C SER A 86 18.14 26.24 -23.62
N LEU A 87 17.25 25.44 -23.08
CA LEU A 87 17.49 24.67 -21.88
C LEU A 87 17.34 23.19 -22.22
N PRO A 88 18.43 22.47 -22.51
CA PRO A 88 18.52 21.06 -22.19
C PRO A 88 18.42 20.94 -20.66
N VAL A 89 17.23 20.55 -20.20
CA VAL A 89 16.95 20.29 -18.78
C VAL A 89 16.93 18.80 -18.58
N ARG A 90 18.00 18.26 -18.00
CA ARG A 90 18.01 16.90 -17.49
C ARG A 90 17.40 16.91 -16.09
N MET A 91 16.26 16.26 -15.92
CA MET A 91 15.65 16.09 -14.61
C MET A 91 15.94 14.68 -14.11
N GLU A 92 16.35 14.56 -12.85
CA GLU A 92 16.58 13.30 -12.15
C GLU A 92 15.79 13.35 -10.85
N GLU A 93 14.85 12.42 -10.68
CA GLU A 93 14.03 12.34 -9.49
C GLU A 93 14.54 11.23 -8.58
N GLU A 94 14.72 11.55 -7.30
CA GLU A 94 15.10 10.58 -6.29
C GLU A 94 13.85 10.06 -5.59
N MET A 95 13.69 8.73 -5.64
CA MET A 95 12.55 8.01 -5.12
C MET A 95 12.98 7.00 -4.06
N ASP A 96 12.03 6.57 -3.25
CA ASP A 96 12.23 5.45 -2.33
C ASP A 96 12.70 4.17 -3.05
N ASP A 97 13.45 3.33 -2.33
CA ASP A 97 14.29 2.22 -2.81
C ASP A 97 13.52 1.14 -3.61
N VAL A 98 12.18 1.17 -3.53
CA VAL A 98 11.27 0.20 -4.14
C VAL A 98 11.14 0.37 -5.65
N LEU A 99 11.15 1.61 -6.17
CA LEU A 99 10.92 1.85 -7.59
C LEU A 99 12.23 2.00 -8.38
N ARG A 100 13.29 2.59 -7.82
CA ARG A 100 14.61 2.77 -8.49
C ARG A 100 14.53 3.24 -9.96
N ILE A 101 13.43 3.89 -10.35
CA ILE A 101 13.23 4.35 -11.72
C ILE A 101 13.91 5.71 -11.85
N ARG A 102 15.10 5.74 -12.44
CA ARG A 102 15.74 6.99 -12.85
C ARG A 102 15.09 7.46 -14.14
N GLN A 103 14.04 8.27 -14.04
CA GLN A 103 13.47 8.90 -15.22
C GLN A 103 14.35 10.08 -15.62
N THR A 104 15.02 9.97 -16.77
CA THR A 104 15.76 11.06 -17.38
C THR A 104 14.86 11.69 -18.44
N TYR A 105 14.53 12.96 -18.28
CA TYR A 105 13.88 13.73 -19.33
C TYR A 105 14.91 14.52 -20.09
N ASP A 106 14.97 14.33 -21.40
CA ASP A 106 15.62 15.24 -22.32
C ASP A 106 14.50 15.93 -23.11
N GLN A 107 14.08 17.12 -22.67
CA GLN A 107 13.19 17.94 -23.48
C GLN A 107 14.01 18.71 -24.53
N PRO A 108 13.57 18.74 -25.80
CA PRO A 108 14.20 19.59 -26.80
C PRO A 108 14.01 21.07 -26.41
N PRO A 109 14.99 21.94 -26.72
CA PRO A 109 14.97 23.34 -26.29
C PRO A 109 13.73 24.05 -26.82
N ARG A 110 12.77 24.36 -25.94
CA ARG A 110 11.63 25.24 -26.27
C ARG A 110 12.06 26.69 -26.16
N ARG A 111 12.06 27.39 -27.30
CA ARG A 111 12.45 28.80 -27.43
C ARG A 111 11.62 29.79 -26.60
N PHE A 112 10.45 29.42 -26.09
CA PHE A 112 9.53 30.33 -25.40
C PHE A 112 8.66 29.60 -24.36
N GLY A 113 9.19 29.36 -23.15
CA GLY A 113 8.38 28.87 -22.04
C GLY A 113 9.03 29.16 -20.69
N HIS A 114 8.33 29.90 -19.82
CA HIS A 114 8.73 30.11 -18.42
C HIS A 114 8.51 28.87 -17.55
N THR A 115 7.77 27.91 -18.09
CA THR A 115 7.27 26.75 -17.39
C THR A 115 7.48 25.53 -18.26
N LEU A 116 8.27 24.60 -17.76
CA LEU A 116 8.46 23.28 -18.35
C LEU A 116 7.50 22.32 -17.65
N ARG A 117 6.62 21.70 -18.43
CA ARG A 117 5.74 20.64 -17.94
C ARG A 117 6.26 19.30 -18.45
N ALA A 118 6.53 18.40 -17.53
CA ALA A 118 6.87 17.01 -17.81
C ALA A 118 5.83 16.14 -17.11
N SER A 119 5.44 15.04 -17.75
CA SER A 119 4.48 14.10 -17.18
C SER A 119 4.97 12.69 -17.38
N TYR A 120 4.74 11.85 -16.39
CA TYR A 120 5.02 10.44 -16.46
C TYR A 120 4.00 9.62 -15.72
N THR A 121 3.97 8.34 -16.07
CA THR A 121 3.03 7.37 -15.51
C THR A 121 3.82 6.22 -14.91
N PHE A 122 3.48 5.86 -13.68
CA PHE A 122 3.79 4.55 -13.15
C PHE A 122 2.66 3.61 -13.49
N HIS A 123 2.97 2.54 -14.22
CA HIS A 123 1.99 1.55 -14.61
C HIS A 123 1.93 0.43 -13.56
N ALA A 124 0.71 0.01 -13.22
CA ALA A 124 0.44 -1.14 -12.36
C ALA A 124 1.29 -1.18 -11.08
N LEU A 125 1.26 -0.11 -10.29
CA LEU A 125 2.06 -0.03 -9.06
C LEU A 125 1.66 -1.14 -8.07
N PRO A 126 2.63 -1.88 -7.50
CA PRO A 126 2.33 -2.80 -6.42
C PRO A 126 1.91 -2.03 -5.16
N ARG A 127 1.23 -2.71 -4.23
CA ARG A 127 0.87 -2.09 -2.95
C ARG A 127 2.13 -1.63 -2.20
N GLY A 128 2.05 -0.48 -1.55
CA GLY A 128 3.19 0.12 -0.90
C GLY A 128 2.97 1.59 -0.55
N ALA A 129 3.76 2.08 0.41
CA ALA A 129 3.96 3.51 0.60
C ALA A 129 5.13 3.96 -0.28
N TYR A 130 4.91 5.02 -1.05
CA TYR A 130 5.91 5.59 -1.95
C TYR A 130 6.14 7.05 -1.60
N ALA A 131 7.40 7.44 -1.55
CA ALA A 131 7.82 8.82 -1.32
C ALA A 131 8.75 9.29 -2.44
N LEU A 132 8.49 10.51 -2.90
CA LEU A 132 9.39 11.27 -3.76
C LEU A 132 10.06 12.34 -2.91
N TYR A 133 11.38 12.25 -2.75
CA TYR A 133 12.11 13.12 -1.82
C TYR A 133 12.56 14.42 -2.48
N GLY A 134 13.08 14.34 -3.70
CA GLY A 134 13.67 15.49 -4.35
C GLY A 134 13.76 15.36 -5.86
N LEU A 135 13.69 16.51 -6.52
CA LEU A 135 13.92 16.64 -7.94
C LEU A 135 15.26 17.34 -8.14
N THR A 136 16.24 16.60 -8.64
CA THR A 136 17.47 17.17 -9.19
C THR A 136 17.19 17.66 -10.60
N ILE A 137 17.59 18.87 -10.91
CA ILE A 137 17.48 19.45 -12.24
C ILE A 137 18.86 19.94 -12.67
N GLU A 138 19.35 19.43 -13.80
CA GLU A 138 20.59 19.83 -14.45
C GLU A 138 20.26 20.59 -15.74
N CYS A 139 20.60 21.87 -15.76
CA CYS A 139 20.55 22.69 -16.96
C CYS A 139 21.93 22.65 -17.63
N SER A 140 21.98 22.55 -18.96
CA SER A 140 23.23 22.69 -19.74
C SER A 140 23.13 23.78 -20.82
N ASP A 141 24.27 24.26 -21.30
CA ASP A 141 24.33 25.16 -22.47
C ASP A 141 24.20 24.37 -23.80
N LEU A 142 24.01 25.06 -24.92
CA LEU A 142 23.92 24.49 -26.29
C LEU A 142 25.09 23.56 -26.63
N PHE A 143 26.30 23.89 -26.16
CA PHE A 143 27.51 23.06 -26.35
C PHE A 143 27.79 22.10 -25.19
N GLY A 144 26.96 22.09 -24.14
CA GLY A 144 27.13 21.21 -22.99
C GLY A 144 28.36 21.50 -22.11
N LEU A 145 29.09 22.59 -22.37
CA LEU A 145 30.33 22.97 -21.68
C LEU A 145 30.09 23.36 -20.22
N PHE A 146 28.98 24.05 -19.97
CA PHE A 146 28.54 24.41 -18.63
C PHE A 146 27.31 23.65 -18.22
N LYS A 147 27.33 23.19 -16.97
CA LYS A 147 26.24 22.46 -16.34
C LYS A 147 25.93 23.08 -14.99
N ARG A 148 24.65 23.27 -14.71
CA ARG A 148 24.19 23.77 -13.41
C ARG A 148 23.18 22.80 -12.86
N ARG A 149 23.50 22.22 -11.70
CA ARG A 149 22.63 21.33 -10.95
C ARG A 149 21.94 22.10 -9.82
N GLN A 150 20.63 21.94 -9.69
CA GLN A 150 19.84 22.44 -8.58
C GLN A 150 18.94 21.31 -8.08
N THR A 151 18.90 21.11 -6.76
CA THR A 151 18.01 20.12 -6.14
C THR A 151 16.88 20.88 -5.46
N ALA A 152 15.64 20.50 -5.78
CA ALA A 152 14.45 20.93 -5.06
C ALA A 152 13.98 19.77 -4.18
N GLU A 153 14.12 19.92 -2.87
CA GLU A 153 13.61 18.97 -1.88
C GLU A 153 12.12 19.25 -1.65
N ARG A 154 11.26 18.42 -2.24
CA ARG A 154 9.81 18.52 -2.06
C ARG A 154 9.29 17.11 -1.86
N LEU A 155 8.82 16.84 -0.64
CA LEU A 155 8.25 15.55 -0.30
C LEU A 155 6.86 15.43 -0.94
N SER A 156 6.64 14.34 -1.68
CA SER A 156 5.30 13.93 -2.07
C SER A 156 5.14 12.45 -1.80
N GLU A 157 4.14 12.12 -1.01
CA GLU A 157 3.85 10.74 -0.63
C GLU A 157 2.54 10.30 -1.27
N TRP A 158 2.51 9.06 -1.72
CA TRP A 158 1.25 8.39 -2.04
C TRP A 158 1.27 6.96 -1.50
N LEU A 159 0.06 6.44 -1.31
CA LEU A 159 -0.16 5.14 -0.68
C LEU A 159 -1.02 4.27 -1.59
N ILE A 160 -0.45 3.15 -2.01
CA ILE A 160 -1.15 2.16 -2.83
C ILE A 160 -1.61 1.03 -1.93
N TYR A 161 -2.93 0.90 -1.80
CA TYR A 161 -3.60 -0.11 -1.02
C TYR A 161 -3.53 -1.49 -1.67
N PRO A 162 -3.57 -2.58 -0.88
CA PRO A 162 -3.82 -3.91 -1.44
C PRO A 162 -5.14 -3.96 -2.21
N LYS A 163 -5.19 -4.79 -3.25
CA LYS A 163 -6.42 -5.04 -4.01
C LYS A 163 -7.48 -5.64 -3.10
N ILE A 164 -8.71 -5.12 -3.19
CA ILE A 164 -9.88 -5.63 -2.45
C ILE A 164 -10.73 -6.44 -3.42
N VAL A 165 -11.03 -7.68 -3.06
CA VAL A 165 -12.08 -8.47 -3.69
C VAL A 165 -13.39 -8.18 -2.95
N PRO A 166 -14.49 -7.82 -3.65
CA PRO A 166 -15.76 -7.60 -3.00
C PRO A 166 -16.28 -8.93 -2.42
N LEU A 167 -16.56 -8.91 -1.12
CA LEU A 167 -17.15 -10.04 -0.40
C LEU A 167 -18.54 -9.64 0.07
N SER A 168 -19.43 -10.62 0.24
CA SER A 168 -20.75 -10.36 0.82
C SER A 168 -20.60 -9.79 2.24
N THR A 169 -21.59 -9.05 2.72
CA THR A 169 -21.65 -8.57 4.11
C THR A 169 -22.38 -9.55 5.03
N ASP A 170 -23.02 -10.57 4.43
CA ASP A 170 -23.93 -11.48 5.12
C ASP A 170 -23.19 -12.67 5.74
N PHE A 171 -21.91 -12.86 5.41
CA PHE A 171 -21.10 -13.91 6.03
C PHE A 171 -20.91 -13.59 7.51
N THR A 172 -21.13 -14.61 8.32
CA THR A 172 -20.88 -14.58 9.76
C THR A 172 -19.75 -15.54 10.05
N ALA A 173 -18.95 -15.30 11.09
CA ALA A 173 -17.97 -16.29 11.53
C ALA A 173 -18.61 -17.69 11.69
N SER A 174 -19.90 -17.75 12.03
CA SER A 174 -20.74 -18.96 12.06
C SER A 174 -20.83 -19.73 10.73
N SER A 175 -20.83 -19.10 9.56
CA SER A 175 -20.82 -19.83 8.26
C SER A 175 -19.53 -20.62 8.08
N LEU A 176 -18.41 -20.08 8.58
CA LEU A 176 -17.09 -20.72 8.56
C LEU A 176 -16.79 -21.56 9.80
N LEU A 177 -17.51 -21.43 10.91
CA LEU A 177 -17.24 -22.15 12.17
C LEU A 177 -18.18 -23.34 12.40
N CYS A 178 -19.17 -23.56 11.52
CA CYS A 178 -20.26 -24.52 11.69
C CYS A 178 -19.82 -25.97 11.98
N ALA A 179 -18.62 -26.40 11.57
CA ALA A 179 -18.11 -27.74 11.85
C ALA A 179 -17.55 -27.93 13.28
N THR A 180 -17.14 -26.86 13.96
CA THR A 180 -16.47 -26.98 15.26
C THR A 180 -17.50 -26.99 16.41
N ARG A 181 -18.03 -28.19 16.65
CA ARG A 181 -18.97 -28.56 17.73
C ARG A 181 -20.37 -27.97 17.60
N SER A 182 -21.32 -28.87 17.46
CA SER A 182 -22.78 -28.74 17.66
C SER A 182 -23.22 -28.15 19.04
N ALA A 183 -22.34 -27.50 19.81
CA ALA A 183 -22.57 -27.13 21.21
C ALA A 183 -21.96 -25.79 21.66
N ARG A 184 -21.71 -24.83 20.76
CA ARG A 184 -21.47 -23.42 21.17
C ARG A 184 -22.60 -22.50 20.69
N SER A 185 -23.83 -22.83 21.10
CA SER A 185 -24.97 -21.89 21.06
C SER A 185 -24.83 -20.72 22.06
N HIS A 186 -23.67 -20.58 22.70
CA HIS A 186 -23.35 -19.52 23.66
C HIS A 186 -22.46 -18.42 23.08
N LEU A 187 -21.82 -18.65 21.92
CA LEU A 187 -21.06 -17.59 21.23
C LEU A 187 -21.99 -16.51 20.66
N PHE A 188 -23.26 -16.87 20.49
CA PHE A 188 -24.35 -15.97 20.15
C PHE A 188 -25.40 -16.10 21.24
N ALA A 189 -25.04 -15.70 22.46
CA ALA A 189 -26.08 -15.20 23.35
C ALA A 189 -26.73 -14.05 22.59
N ALA A 190 -27.89 -14.32 22.00
CA ALA A 190 -28.71 -13.29 21.41
C ALA A 190 -28.80 -12.17 22.46
N SER A 191 -28.57 -10.93 22.02
CA SER A 191 -28.44 -9.80 22.93
C SER A 191 -29.48 -9.90 24.05
N GLU A 192 -29.12 -9.65 25.30
CA GLU A 192 -30.12 -9.60 26.39
C GLU A 192 -31.19 -8.52 26.10
N HIS A 193 -30.91 -7.61 25.16
CA HIS A 193 -31.94 -6.73 24.58
C HIS A 193 -32.92 -7.51 23.72
N LEU A 194 -34.12 -7.65 24.26
CA LEU A 194 -35.33 -8.02 23.55
C LEU A 194 -35.59 -6.99 22.41
N SER A 195 -35.38 -7.39 21.16
CA SER A 195 -35.68 -6.57 19.98
C SER A 195 -37.19 -6.56 19.68
N GLY A 196 -37.88 -7.64 20.04
CA GLY A 196 -39.34 -7.72 19.95
C GLY A 196 -39.89 -9.08 20.32
N THR A 197 -41.13 -9.33 19.93
CA THR A 197 -41.80 -10.61 20.11
C THR A 197 -42.38 -11.09 18.80
N ARG A 198 -42.29 -12.39 18.53
CA ARG A 198 -42.90 -13.03 17.34
C ARG A 198 -43.81 -14.17 17.76
N PRO A 199 -44.80 -14.56 16.93
CA PRO A 199 -45.61 -15.76 17.19
C PRO A 199 -44.72 -16.98 17.38
N TYR A 200 -45.00 -17.76 18.42
CA TYR A 200 -44.29 -19.00 18.72
C TYR A 200 -44.47 -20.00 17.58
N MET A 201 -43.37 -20.56 17.10
CA MET A 201 -43.41 -21.66 16.14
C MET A 201 -43.05 -22.98 16.83
N PRO A 202 -43.72 -24.10 16.48
CA PRO A 202 -43.33 -25.41 16.96
C PRO A 202 -41.85 -25.70 16.66
N GLY A 203 -41.03 -25.83 17.71
CA GLY A 203 -39.58 -25.96 17.62
C GLY A 203 -38.81 -24.88 18.40
N ASP A 204 -39.47 -23.78 18.74
CA ASP A 204 -38.91 -22.75 19.61
C ASP A 204 -38.72 -23.26 21.05
N ARG A 205 -37.66 -22.81 21.74
CA ARG A 205 -37.39 -23.21 23.13
C ARG A 205 -38.47 -22.64 24.07
N LEU A 206 -39.07 -23.49 24.91
CA LEU A 206 -40.08 -23.07 25.90
C LEU A 206 -39.57 -21.99 26.87
N GLY A 207 -38.27 -22.01 27.23
CA GLY A 207 -37.64 -20.96 28.04
C GLY A 207 -37.54 -19.59 27.35
N GLY A 208 -37.78 -19.53 26.04
CA GLY A 208 -37.79 -18.32 25.22
C GLY A 208 -39.16 -17.62 25.13
N ILE A 209 -40.20 -18.12 25.82
CA ILE A 209 -41.54 -17.52 25.77
C ILE A 209 -41.56 -16.18 26.54
N HIS A 210 -42.12 -15.15 25.91
CA HIS A 210 -42.33 -13.85 26.54
C HIS A 210 -43.71 -13.78 27.20
N TRP A 211 -43.82 -14.29 28.43
CA TRP A 211 -45.10 -14.37 29.17
C TRP A 211 -45.91 -13.06 29.21
N PRO A 212 -45.32 -11.86 29.41
CA PRO A 212 -46.10 -10.63 29.41
C PRO A 212 -46.73 -10.29 28.04
N ALA A 213 -46.09 -10.68 26.93
CA ALA A 213 -46.65 -10.46 25.59
C ALA A 213 -47.69 -11.53 25.24
N THR A 214 -47.45 -12.77 25.66
CA THR A 214 -48.42 -13.86 25.57
C THR A 214 -49.70 -13.52 26.33
N ALA A 215 -49.59 -12.94 27.53
CA ALA A 215 -50.76 -12.53 28.32
C ALA A 215 -51.59 -11.42 27.67
N ARG A 216 -50.94 -10.46 26.97
CA ARG A 216 -51.63 -9.37 26.27
C ARG A 216 -52.25 -9.79 24.95
N THR A 217 -51.59 -10.67 24.20
CA THR A 217 -52.00 -11.09 22.85
C THR A 217 -52.86 -12.36 22.86
N GLN A 218 -52.96 -13.04 24.00
CA GLN A 218 -53.60 -14.35 24.16
C GLN A 218 -53.06 -15.43 23.19
N GLN A 219 -51.87 -15.22 22.62
CA GLN A 219 -51.18 -16.15 21.74
C GLN A 219 -49.75 -16.32 22.23
N LEU A 220 -49.18 -17.53 22.14
CA LEU A 220 -47.80 -17.78 22.55
C LEU A 220 -46.84 -16.90 21.74
N GLN A 221 -46.07 -16.06 22.42
CA GLN A 221 -45.07 -15.18 21.83
C GLN A 221 -43.67 -15.63 22.25
N SER A 222 -42.78 -15.83 21.27
CA SER A 222 -41.36 -16.07 21.48
C SER A 222 -40.59 -14.74 21.53
N ARG A 223 -39.66 -14.61 22.47
CA ARG A 223 -38.71 -13.49 22.54
C ARG A 223 -37.86 -13.48 21.26
N THR A 224 -37.86 -12.36 20.54
CA THR A 224 -36.92 -12.11 19.45
C THR A 224 -35.87 -11.16 19.97
N PHE A 225 -34.63 -11.59 19.93
CA PHE A 225 -33.49 -10.81 20.39
C PHE A 225 -32.77 -10.22 19.19
N ASP A 226 -32.26 -9.01 19.35
CA ASP A 226 -31.41 -8.44 18.30
C ASP A 226 -30.11 -9.23 18.27
N ILE A 227 -29.69 -9.67 17.08
CA ILE A 227 -28.36 -10.27 16.94
C ILE A 227 -27.38 -9.10 16.82
N HIS A 228 -27.20 -8.35 17.91
CA HIS A 228 -26.16 -7.35 17.99
C HIS A 228 -24.81 -8.06 18.07
N MET A 229 -24.19 -8.19 16.90
CA MET A 229 -22.88 -8.78 16.68
C MET A 229 -21.75 -7.86 17.18
N SER A 230 -21.70 -7.57 18.47
CA SER A 230 -20.64 -6.75 19.09
C SER A 230 -19.42 -7.58 19.51
N HIS A 231 -19.10 -8.66 18.81
CA HIS A 231 -17.85 -9.38 19.07
C HIS A 231 -16.66 -8.60 18.53
N LEU A 232 -15.62 -8.48 19.35
CA LEU A 232 -14.32 -7.98 18.92
C LEU A 232 -13.75 -8.97 17.89
N THR A 233 -13.43 -8.46 16.71
CA THR A 233 -12.81 -9.22 15.65
C THR A 233 -11.38 -8.75 15.47
N TYR A 234 -10.44 -9.68 15.50
CA TYR A 234 -9.03 -9.40 15.27
C TYR A 234 -8.59 -10.12 14.00
N LEU A 235 -7.91 -9.39 13.14
CA LEU A 235 -7.24 -9.91 11.95
C LEU A 235 -5.75 -9.98 12.27
N TRP A 236 -5.15 -11.15 12.14
CA TRP A 236 -3.71 -11.33 12.28
C TRP A 236 -3.14 -11.71 10.92
N LEU A 237 -2.23 -10.88 10.41
CA LEU A 237 -1.43 -11.19 9.22
C LEU A 237 -0.08 -11.74 9.67
N ASP A 238 0.28 -12.93 9.22
CA ASP A 238 1.59 -13.53 9.43
C ASP A 238 2.57 -12.93 8.41
N GLU A 239 3.57 -12.20 8.89
CA GLU A 239 4.59 -11.50 8.09
C GLU A 239 5.79 -12.39 7.76
N ILE A 240 5.54 -13.61 7.26
CA ILE A 240 6.62 -14.57 6.99
C ILE A 240 7.51 -14.04 5.85
N ASN A 241 8.80 -13.88 6.14
CA ASN A 241 9.80 -13.58 5.12
C ASN A 241 10.14 -14.83 4.29
N GLY A 242 10.29 -14.62 3.00
CA GLY A 242 10.44 -15.71 2.04
C GLY A 242 11.03 -15.29 0.70
N ASP A 243 11.29 -16.30 -0.14
CA ASP A 243 11.77 -16.15 -1.50
C ASP A 243 10.75 -15.43 -2.40
N GLU A 244 11.11 -15.18 -3.66
CA GLU A 244 10.23 -14.47 -4.61
C GLU A 244 8.85 -15.09 -4.78
N ARG A 245 8.76 -16.43 -4.85
CA ARG A 245 7.46 -17.13 -4.89
C ARG A 245 6.64 -16.92 -3.62
N GLN A 246 7.31 -16.80 -2.47
CA GLN A 246 6.65 -16.55 -1.19
C GLN A 246 6.22 -15.09 -1.07
N ARG A 247 6.87 -14.15 -1.78
CA ARG A 247 6.36 -12.76 -1.90
C ARG A 247 4.97 -12.74 -2.53
N ASP A 248 4.74 -13.43 -3.64
CA ASP A 248 3.41 -13.46 -4.27
C ASP A 248 2.33 -14.12 -3.39
N VAL A 249 2.72 -15.12 -2.59
CA VAL A 249 1.82 -15.73 -1.59
C VAL A 249 1.53 -14.74 -0.45
N PHE A 250 2.54 -13.99 0.00
CA PHE A 250 2.39 -12.91 0.97
C PHE A 250 1.47 -11.81 0.43
N GLU A 251 1.68 -11.31 -0.80
CA GLU A 251 0.80 -10.36 -1.49
C GLU A 251 -0.67 -10.80 -1.46
N ARG A 252 -0.92 -12.06 -1.81
CA ARG A 252 -2.26 -12.67 -1.75
C ARG A 252 -2.82 -12.67 -0.34
N SER A 253 -2.03 -13.03 0.67
CA SER A 253 -2.48 -12.99 2.07
C SER A 253 -2.84 -11.58 2.55
N VAL A 254 -2.11 -10.55 2.10
CA VAL A 254 -2.44 -9.16 2.40
C VAL A 254 -3.75 -8.74 1.70
N CYS A 255 -3.93 -9.10 0.43
CA CYS A 255 -5.17 -8.82 -0.30
C CYS A 255 -6.38 -9.54 0.30
N ALA A 256 -6.22 -10.79 0.74
CA ALA A 256 -7.27 -11.53 1.45
C ALA A 256 -7.60 -10.85 2.79
N CYS A 257 -6.59 -10.46 3.57
CA CYS A 257 -6.78 -9.72 4.82
C CYS A 257 -7.52 -8.39 4.59
N ALA A 258 -7.14 -7.63 3.57
CA ALA A 258 -7.81 -6.38 3.21
C ALA A 258 -9.26 -6.59 2.79
N SER A 259 -9.53 -7.65 2.01
CA SER A 259 -10.87 -7.99 1.53
C SER A 259 -11.80 -8.38 2.68
N VAL A 260 -11.34 -9.26 3.58
CA VAL A 260 -12.08 -9.66 4.78
C VAL A 260 -12.27 -8.47 5.73
N ALA A 261 -11.23 -7.64 5.95
CA ALA A 261 -11.34 -6.43 6.76
C ALA A 261 -12.40 -5.47 6.24
N SER A 262 -12.39 -5.21 4.93
CA SER A 262 -13.36 -4.32 4.29
C SER A 262 -14.78 -4.86 4.44
N ALA A 263 -14.98 -6.17 4.26
CA ALA A 263 -16.29 -6.79 4.36
C ALA A 263 -16.84 -6.78 5.81
N LEU A 264 -15.99 -7.09 6.80
CA LEU A 264 -16.36 -7.02 8.22
C LEU A 264 -16.72 -5.60 8.66
N LEU A 265 -15.96 -4.59 8.21
CA LEU A 265 -16.23 -3.19 8.52
C LEU A 265 -17.50 -2.69 7.84
N SER A 266 -17.76 -3.09 6.60
CA SER A 266 -19.03 -2.81 5.90
C SER A 266 -20.22 -3.46 6.60
N ALA A 267 -20.04 -4.64 7.20
CA ALA A 267 -21.02 -5.28 8.07
C ALA A 267 -21.12 -4.67 9.49
N GLY A 268 -20.42 -3.56 9.76
CA GLY A 268 -20.48 -2.84 11.03
C GLY A 268 -19.79 -3.53 12.22
N ARG A 269 -18.86 -4.47 11.97
CA ARG A 269 -18.14 -5.23 13.02
C ARG A 269 -17.00 -4.41 13.62
N LEU A 270 -16.71 -4.64 14.91
CA LEU A 270 -15.50 -4.12 15.57
C LEU A 270 -14.30 -4.90 15.05
N THR A 271 -13.50 -4.30 14.17
CA THR A 271 -12.39 -4.99 13.50
C THR A 271 -11.07 -4.31 13.84
N GLY A 272 -10.13 -5.09 14.37
CA GLY A 272 -8.75 -4.69 14.62
C GLY A 272 -7.78 -5.47 13.75
N LEU A 273 -6.57 -4.94 13.58
CA LEU A 273 -5.49 -5.57 12.83
C LEU A 273 -4.29 -5.77 13.76
N LEU A 274 -3.67 -6.94 13.67
CA LEU A 274 -2.46 -7.33 14.38
C LEU A 274 -1.37 -7.57 13.35
N LEU A 275 -0.44 -6.63 13.32
CA LEU A 275 0.86 -6.75 12.68
C LEU A 275 1.91 -6.86 13.77
N VAL A 276 3.13 -7.24 13.40
CA VAL A 276 4.21 -7.48 14.36
C VAL A 276 4.66 -6.19 15.03
N GLU A 277 4.84 -5.14 14.23
CA GLU A 277 5.29 -3.82 14.69
C GLU A 277 4.13 -2.87 15.03
N GLN A 278 2.92 -3.17 14.56
CA GLN A 278 1.77 -2.27 14.68
C GLN A 278 0.47 -3.02 15.02
N THR A 279 -0.12 -2.69 16.16
CA THR A 279 -1.48 -3.14 16.50
C THR A 279 -2.48 -2.02 16.28
N VAL A 280 -3.52 -2.28 15.48
CA VAL A 280 -4.68 -1.40 15.33
C VAL A 280 -5.83 -1.97 16.18
N SER A 281 -6.17 -1.27 17.27
CA SER A 281 -7.26 -1.69 18.16
C SER A 281 -8.61 -1.78 17.42
N PRO A 282 -9.51 -2.71 17.78
CA PRO A 282 -10.78 -2.88 17.11
C PRO A 282 -11.70 -1.67 17.23
N LYS A 283 -12.13 -1.11 16.09
CA LYS A 283 -13.14 -0.04 16.00
C LYS A 283 -14.07 -0.30 14.81
N ARG A 284 -15.05 0.56 14.60
CA ARG A 284 -16.00 0.51 13.46
C ARG A 284 -15.82 1.73 12.55
N GLY A 285 -16.41 1.64 11.35
CA GLY A 285 -16.58 2.77 10.43
C GLY A 285 -15.43 2.97 9.44
N ASP A 286 -15.63 3.92 8.53
CA ASP A 286 -14.74 4.14 7.38
C ASP A 286 -13.34 4.64 7.78
N LEU A 287 -13.23 5.41 8.87
CA LEU A 287 -11.92 5.83 9.41
C LEU A 287 -11.09 4.62 9.86
N GLN A 288 -11.74 3.61 10.44
CA GLN A 288 -11.06 2.38 10.81
C GLN A 288 -10.63 1.59 9.56
N ARG A 289 -11.48 1.57 8.51
CA ARG A 289 -11.11 0.97 7.22
C ARG A 289 -9.85 1.62 6.68
N GLY A 290 -9.78 2.96 6.65
CA GLY A 290 -8.59 3.70 6.24
C GLY A 290 -7.35 3.31 7.05
N ARG A 291 -7.43 3.24 8.38
CA ARG A 291 -6.30 2.85 9.24
C ARG A 291 -5.78 1.44 8.99
N ILE A 292 -6.70 0.48 8.79
CA ILE A 292 -6.33 -0.91 8.49
C ILE A 292 -5.69 -1.00 7.10
N MET A 293 -6.27 -0.34 6.10
CA MET A 293 -5.69 -0.28 4.75
C MET A 293 -4.32 0.40 4.73
N ASP A 294 -4.13 1.47 5.52
CA ASP A 294 -2.86 2.15 5.67
C ASP A 294 -1.78 1.24 6.27
N ALA A 295 -2.13 0.47 7.29
CA ALA A 295 -1.24 -0.50 7.91
C ALA A 295 -0.91 -1.66 6.94
N LEU A 296 -1.91 -2.21 6.23
CA LEU A 296 -1.70 -3.28 5.25
C LEU A 296 -0.91 -2.83 4.03
N ALA A 297 -1.03 -1.57 3.61
CA ALA A 297 -0.23 -1.00 2.52
C ALA A 297 1.24 -0.82 2.90
N ARG A 298 1.55 -0.69 4.19
CA ARG A 298 2.92 -0.55 4.73
C ARG A 298 3.51 -1.88 5.21
N ALA A 299 2.68 -2.91 5.35
CA ALA A 299 3.10 -4.23 5.81
C ALA A 299 4.15 -4.83 4.86
N LYS A 300 5.29 -5.24 5.42
CA LYS A 300 6.38 -5.92 4.73
C LYS A 300 6.67 -7.24 5.44
N PRO A 301 7.23 -8.25 4.75
CA PRO A 301 7.68 -9.46 5.42
C PRO A 301 8.70 -9.13 6.51
N CYS A 302 8.49 -9.68 7.70
CA CYS A 302 9.30 -9.39 8.87
C CYS A 302 10.64 -10.11 8.79
N ARG A 303 11.75 -9.42 9.09
CA ARG A 303 13.08 -10.05 9.11
C ARG A 303 13.29 -11.02 10.28
N MET A 304 12.39 -11.03 11.26
CA MET A 304 12.48 -11.89 12.43
C MET A 304 12.22 -13.36 12.09
N ASN A 305 12.70 -14.26 12.96
CA ASN A 305 12.36 -15.67 12.86
C ASN A 305 10.85 -15.87 13.07
N VAL A 306 10.23 -16.73 12.25
CA VAL A 306 8.79 -17.02 12.27
C VAL A 306 8.30 -17.43 13.67
N ALA A 307 9.08 -18.22 14.41
CA ALA A 307 8.72 -18.67 15.76
C ALA A 307 8.69 -17.52 16.78
N GLU A 308 9.66 -16.61 16.74
CA GLU A 308 9.72 -15.44 17.64
C GLU A 308 8.59 -14.47 17.33
N GLN A 309 8.32 -14.24 16.05
CA GLN A 309 7.21 -13.42 15.58
C GLN A 309 5.86 -13.96 16.08
N ARG A 310 5.59 -15.25 15.86
CA ARG A 310 4.36 -15.91 16.31
C ARG A 310 4.25 -15.88 17.84
N ALA A 311 5.34 -16.11 18.57
CA ALA A 311 5.35 -16.03 20.03
C ALA A 311 5.04 -14.62 20.54
N ALA A 312 5.59 -13.58 19.90
CA ALA A 312 5.31 -12.19 20.26
C ALA A 312 3.83 -11.82 20.04
N VAL A 313 3.28 -12.20 18.88
CA VAL A 313 1.85 -11.99 18.59
C VAL A 313 0.97 -12.82 19.51
N HIS A 314 1.33 -14.07 19.79
CA HIS A 314 0.61 -14.93 20.72
C HIS A 314 0.57 -14.32 22.14
N ALA A 315 1.71 -13.85 22.65
CA ALA A 315 1.77 -13.17 23.94
C ALA A 315 0.93 -11.88 23.96
N HIS A 316 0.93 -11.12 22.87
CA HIS A 316 0.08 -9.95 22.71
C HIS A 316 -1.40 -10.32 22.73
N LEU A 317 -1.82 -11.31 21.93
CA LEU A 317 -3.18 -11.83 21.88
C LEU A 317 -3.67 -12.27 23.27
N LEU A 318 -2.82 -12.95 24.05
CA LEU A 318 -3.18 -13.39 25.39
C LEU A 318 -3.46 -12.24 26.37
N ARG A 319 -2.80 -11.08 26.17
CA ARG A 319 -2.96 -9.87 27.01
C ARG A 319 -4.13 -9.00 26.55
N THR A 320 -4.33 -8.89 25.24
CA THR A 320 -5.25 -7.90 24.64
C THR A 320 -6.64 -8.46 24.37
N MET A 321 -6.77 -9.76 24.09
CA MET A 321 -8.08 -10.33 23.75
C MET A 321 -8.94 -10.63 24.99
N GLU A 322 -10.13 -10.03 24.98
CA GLU A 322 -11.22 -10.38 25.89
C GLU A 322 -11.81 -11.77 25.56
N ARG A 323 -12.60 -12.33 26.48
CA ARG A 323 -13.34 -13.58 26.23
C ARG A 323 -14.38 -13.34 25.11
N ASP A 324 -14.62 -14.33 24.26
CA ASP A 324 -15.61 -14.32 23.15
C ASP A 324 -15.29 -13.42 21.94
N ALA A 325 -13.99 -13.25 21.62
CA ALA A 325 -13.52 -12.61 20.39
C ALA A 325 -13.30 -13.62 19.24
N VAL A 326 -13.38 -13.12 18.00
CA VAL A 326 -13.11 -13.90 16.76
C VAL A 326 -11.74 -13.50 16.21
N LEU A 327 -10.90 -14.48 15.92
CA LEU A 327 -9.57 -14.30 15.34
C LEU A 327 -9.54 -14.88 13.93
N TYR A 328 -9.27 -14.03 12.93
CA TYR A 328 -8.94 -14.45 11.58
C TYR A 328 -7.43 -14.37 11.38
N VAL A 329 -6.81 -15.47 10.97
CA VAL A 329 -5.36 -15.57 10.78
C VAL A 329 -5.07 -15.73 9.29
N PHE A 330 -4.27 -14.84 8.71
CA PHE A 330 -3.82 -14.90 7.33
C PHE A 330 -2.36 -15.33 7.33
N THR A 331 -2.08 -16.55 6.86
CA THR A 331 -0.71 -17.10 6.88
C THR A 331 -0.39 -17.79 5.57
N GLN A 332 0.91 -17.91 5.29
CA GLN A 332 1.44 -18.59 4.11
C GLN A 332 1.90 -20.02 4.43
N THR A 333 2.10 -20.35 5.71
CA THR A 333 2.49 -21.71 6.16
C THR A 333 1.60 -22.18 7.30
N PHE A 334 1.27 -23.47 7.30
CA PHE A 334 0.46 -24.08 8.36
C PHE A 334 1.27 -25.18 9.07
N ASP A 335 2.11 -24.74 10.00
CA ASP A 335 3.04 -25.59 10.75
C ASP A 335 2.46 -26.03 12.10
N ASP A 336 2.99 -27.12 12.67
CA ASP A 336 2.55 -27.65 13.97
C ASP A 336 2.70 -26.63 15.12
N LEU A 337 3.67 -25.71 15.02
CA LEU A 337 3.85 -24.64 16.00
C LEU A 337 2.66 -23.67 15.99
N LEU A 338 2.20 -23.25 14.81
CA LEU A 338 1.02 -22.40 14.67
C LEU A 338 -0.22 -23.12 15.21
N VAL A 339 -0.38 -24.40 14.87
CA VAL A 339 -1.49 -25.22 15.38
C VAL A 339 -1.49 -25.28 16.91
N ARG A 340 -0.31 -25.41 17.53
CA ARG A 340 -0.17 -25.41 18.98
C ARG A 340 -0.60 -24.08 19.61
N ASP A 341 -0.19 -22.96 19.02
CA ASP A 341 -0.55 -21.62 19.47
C ASP A 341 -2.05 -21.34 19.31
N LEU A 342 -2.64 -21.72 18.18
CA LEU A 342 -4.08 -21.58 17.93
C LEU A 342 -4.90 -22.47 18.87
N ASN A 343 -4.44 -23.70 19.15
CA ASN A 343 -5.08 -24.59 20.11
C ASN A 343 -5.07 -24.03 21.54
N ALA A 344 -4.02 -23.28 21.93
CA ALA A 344 -4.00 -22.58 23.21
C ALA A 344 -5.07 -21.47 23.27
N LEU A 345 -5.32 -20.78 22.15
CA LEU A 345 -6.39 -19.77 22.04
C LEU A 345 -7.79 -20.39 22.06
N LEU A 346 -8.01 -21.51 21.36
CA LEU A 346 -9.30 -22.22 21.34
C LEU A 346 -9.76 -22.67 22.73
N ARG A 347 -8.83 -23.03 23.62
CA ARG A 347 -9.13 -23.39 25.03
C ARG A 347 -9.71 -22.23 25.85
N ARG A 348 -9.50 -20.98 25.42
CA ARG A 348 -10.05 -19.76 26.06
C ARG A 348 -11.41 -19.33 25.48
N ASN A 349 -12.10 -20.21 24.73
CA ASN A 349 -13.35 -19.93 24.01
C ASN A 349 -13.23 -18.90 22.87
N LEU A 350 -12.02 -18.66 22.35
CA LEU A 350 -11.85 -17.87 21.14
C LEU A 350 -12.27 -18.71 19.93
N SER A 351 -12.86 -18.06 18.94
CA SER A 351 -13.15 -18.68 17.64
C SER A 351 -12.05 -18.30 16.66
N VAL A 352 -11.44 -19.30 16.03
CA VAL A 352 -10.29 -19.10 15.13
C VAL A 352 -10.66 -19.59 13.74
N VAL A 353 -10.43 -18.74 12.74
CA VAL A 353 -10.53 -19.07 11.33
C VAL A 353 -9.19 -18.75 10.68
N VAL A 354 -8.61 -19.71 9.96
CA VAL A 354 -7.31 -19.54 9.31
C VAL A 354 -7.51 -19.48 7.81
N PHE A 355 -6.95 -18.46 7.18
CA PHE A 355 -6.81 -18.29 5.74
C PHE A 355 -5.39 -18.65 5.35
N LEU A 356 -5.21 -19.79 4.69
CA LEU A 356 -3.93 -20.30 4.22
C LEU A 356 -3.75 -19.96 2.75
N ALA A 357 -2.88 -19.00 2.46
CA ALA A 357 -2.47 -18.69 1.09
C ALA A 357 -1.49 -19.75 0.58
N GLN A 358 -1.78 -20.37 -0.55
CA GLN A 358 -0.94 -21.42 -1.14
C GLN A 358 -0.38 -21.00 -2.50
N PRO A 359 0.85 -21.41 -2.87
CA PRO A 359 1.39 -21.11 -4.18
C PRO A 359 0.60 -21.78 -5.31
N ALA A 360 0.22 -23.04 -5.12
CA ALA A 360 -0.61 -23.84 -6.01
C ALA A 360 -1.31 -24.94 -5.20
N GLY A 361 -2.52 -25.34 -5.59
CA GLY A 361 -3.31 -26.36 -4.91
C GLY A 361 -4.80 -26.17 -5.15
N ASP A 362 -5.59 -27.16 -4.74
CA ASP A 362 -7.04 -27.04 -4.74
C ASP A 362 -7.48 -26.16 -3.57
N ASP A 363 -8.21 -25.12 -3.92
CA ASP A 363 -8.89 -24.27 -2.96
C ASP A 363 -9.84 -25.19 -2.16
N SER A 364 -9.78 -25.15 -0.82
CA SER A 364 -10.63 -25.98 0.04
C SER A 364 -10.87 -25.38 1.43
N VAL A 365 -12.03 -25.72 2.03
CA VAL A 365 -12.32 -25.43 3.44
C VAL A 365 -12.23 -26.76 4.21
N MET A 366 -11.29 -26.84 5.14
CA MET A 366 -11.01 -28.06 5.91
C MET A 366 -11.05 -27.76 7.42
N ASP A 367 -11.50 -28.72 8.23
CA ASP A 367 -11.27 -28.68 9.67
C ASP A 367 -10.00 -29.46 10.00
N ARG A 368 -9.01 -28.79 10.61
CA ARG A 368 -7.78 -29.41 11.06
C ARG A 368 -7.61 -29.19 12.56
N GLN A 369 -7.84 -30.25 13.33
CA GLN A 369 -7.75 -30.27 14.80
C GLN A 369 -8.69 -29.28 15.51
N GLY A 370 -9.87 -28.99 14.94
CA GLY A 370 -10.85 -28.07 15.51
C GLY A 370 -10.62 -26.60 15.13
N VAL A 371 -9.82 -26.35 14.09
CA VAL A 371 -9.58 -25.05 13.48
C VAL A 371 -10.08 -25.11 12.03
N THR A 372 -10.98 -24.21 11.66
CA THR A 372 -11.37 -24.04 10.24
C THR A 372 -10.21 -23.43 9.47
N VAL A 373 -9.71 -24.14 8.47
CA VAL A 373 -8.66 -23.70 7.54
C VAL A 373 -9.26 -23.53 6.15
N CYS A 374 -9.25 -22.30 5.64
CA CYS A 374 -9.60 -21.91 4.29
C CYS A 374 -8.31 -21.81 3.47
N ALA A 375 -7.99 -22.86 2.72
CA ALA A 375 -6.86 -22.87 1.79
C ALA A 375 -7.27 -22.28 0.44
N TYR A 376 -6.50 -21.32 -0.06
CA TYR A 376 -6.75 -20.68 -1.36
C TYR A 376 -5.46 -20.36 -2.09
N SER A 377 -5.50 -20.54 -3.40
CA SER A 377 -4.45 -20.27 -4.38
C SER A 377 -4.76 -19.02 -5.18
N SER A 378 -6.04 -18.73 -5.44
CA SER A 378 -6.51 -17.49 -6.09
C SER A 378 -7.37 -16.63 -5.16
N LEU A 379 -7.31 -15.31 -5.35
CA LEU A 379 -8.19 -14.36 -4.63
C LEU A 379 -9.65 -14.48 -5.07
N ASP A 380 -9.91 -14.99 -6.28
CA ASP A 380 -11.26 -15.12 -6.84
C ASP A 380 -12.09 -16.22 -6.16
N ALA A 381 -11.44 -17.14 -5.43
CA ALA A 381 -12.12 -18.18 -4.66
C ALA A 381 -12.67 -17.68 -3.32
N LEU A 382 -12.14 -16.56 -2.79
CA LEU A 382 -12.54 -16.03 -1.48
C LEU A 382 -14.05 -15.75 -1.35
N PRO A 383 -14.74 -15.11 -2.33
CA PRO A 383 -16.18 -14.87 -2.23
C PRO A 383 -17.00 -16.17 -2.11
N ALA A 384 -16.63 -17.20 -2.88
CA ALA A 384 -17.32 -18.48 -2.87
C ALA A 384 -17.09 -19.22 -1.53
N MET A 385 -15.84 -19.27 -1.07
CA MET A 385 -15.49 -19.89 0.22
C MET A 385 -16.21 -19.25 1.40
N MET A 386 -16.39 -17.93 1.39
CA MET A 386 -17.05 -17.25 2.51
C MET A 386 -18.58 -17.35 2.47
N ASN A 387 -19.18 -17.40 1.27
CA ASN A 387 -20.63 -17.53 1.12
C ASN A 387 -21.12 -18.96 1.40
N ASP A 388 -20.46 -19.95 0.78
CA ASP A 388 -20.88 -21.36 0.86
C ASP A 388 -20.27 -22.07 2.07
N GLY A 389 -19.28 -21.46 2.73
CA GLY A 389 -18.62 -21.99 3.91
C GLY A 389 -18.10 -23.41 3.69
N TYR A 390 -18.44 -24.33 4.59
CA TYR A 390 -18.07 -25.74 4.53
C TYR A 390 -18.77 -26.54 3.41
N MET A 391 -19.81 -26.00 2.76
CA MET A 391 -20.47 -26.66 1.61
C MET A 391 -19.68 -26.48 0.31
N TRP A 392 -18.69 -25.61 0.32
CA TRP A 392 -17.87 -25.35 -0.84
C TRP A 392 -16.92 -26.53 -1.09
N LYS A 393 -17.22 -27.31 -2.13
CA LYS A 393 -16.30 -28.28 -2.74
C LYS A 393 -15.87 -27.72 -4.09
N PRO A 394 -14.58 -27.74 -4.43
CA PRO A 394 -14.16 -27.37 -5.78
C PRO A 394 -14.87 -28.30 -6.79
N ASN A 395 -15.36 -27.71 -7.89
CA ASN A 395 -15.87 -28.49 -9.01
C ASN A 395 -14.71 -29.35 -9.54
N LEU A 396 -14.76 -30.65 -9.28
CA LEU A 396 -13.98 -31.65 -10.02
C LEU A 396 -14.32 -31.48 -11.51
N ARG A 397 -13.44 -30.85 -12.28
CA ARG A 397 -13.45 -30.92 -13.73
C ARG A 397 -12.23 -31.67 -14.20
#